data_AF-A0A3S5B1Q4-F1
#
_entry.id   AF-A0A3S5B1Q4-F1
#
_cell.length_a   1.000
_cell.length_b   1.000
_cell.length_c   1.000
_cell.angle_alpha   90.00
_cell.angle_beta   90.00
_cell.angle_gamma   90.00
#
_symmetry.space_group_name_H-M   'P 1'
#
loop_
_entity.id
_entity.type
_entity.pdbx_description
1 polymer ?
#
loop_
_entity_poly.entity_id
_entity_poly.type
_entity_poly.pdbx_seq_one_letter_code
_entity_poly.pdbx_strand_id
1 'polypeptide(L)'
;MALNKYMHLRNPFRTKPNFQKLAENYDFFREAVAQDEKGKFVVDFKQPKQLAALSKAILLSEFNLEVDFPLDRMIPTVPLRMNYILWIEDLLSRMPNVLYYLFILDTKFDQGSINILDIGVGASCIYPLLGARKNDWNFVGTEIDARSFSFAIMNVFKNRLEDKIKLLRATDSGSYLGFLFGADTCGTLKSHSVPPCSISMTPFIPPTYIHIVMANPPFFADASDEMGLNSSRSMVRSTPKTASAAARHESQAPGGEVCFAMRLAKESLVYRDRIGQGVSAFFDFKLS
;
A
#
# COMPACT_ATOMS: atom_id res chain seq x y z
N MET A 1 -12.64 -4.23 -15.98
CA MET A 1 -11.39 -3.44 -15.89
C MET A 1 -10.93 -3.07 -17.28
N ALA A 2 -10.99 -1.78 -17.60
CA ALA A 2 -10.27 -1.21 -18.73
C ALA A 2 -8.77 -1.20 -18.39
N LEU A 3 -7.90 -1.19 -19.41
CA LEU A 3 -6.45 -0.89 -19.31
C LEU A 3 -5.47 -2.07 -19.12
N ASN A 4 -5.76 -3.24 -19.68
CA ASN A 4 -4.74 -4.31 -19.84
C ASN A 4 -3.46 -3.80 -20.57
N LYS A 5 -3.59 -2.80 -21.46
CA LYS A 5 -2.47 -2.22 -22.21
C LYS A 5 -1.39 -1.58 -21.33
N TYR A 6 -1.76 -0.98 -20.20
CA TYR A 6 -0.84 -0.22 -19.33
C TYR A 6 -0.44 -0.97 -18.06
N MET A 7 -0.91 -2.20 -17.88
CA MET A 7 -0.41 -3.06 -16.81
C MET A 7 1.01 -3.51 -17.12
N HIS A 8 1.82 -3.59 -16.07
CA HIS A 8 3.16 -4.16 -16.13
C HIS A 8 3.12 -5.55 -16.81
N LEU A 9 4.10 -5.86 -17.67
CA LEU A 9 4.09 -7.09 -18.47
C LEU A 9 3.99 -8.36 -17.62
N ARG A 10 4.62 -8.34 -16.45
CA ARG A 10 4.62 -9.42 -15.44
C ARG A 10 3.37 -9.44 -14.53
N ASN A 11 2.38 -8.57 -14.74
CA ASN A 11 1.19 -8.49 -13.89
C ASN A 11 0.21 -9.64 -14.21
N PRO A 12 -0.12 -10.54 -13.25
CA PRO A 12 -1.01 -11.66 -13.50
C PRO A 12 -2.44 -11.23 -13.86
N PHE A 13 -2.84 -10.01 -13.44
CA PHE A 13 -4.17 -9.44 -13.69
C PHE A 13 -4.32 -8.81 -15.07
N ARG A 14 -3.31 -8.93 -15.94
CA ARG A 14 -3.48 -8.76 -17.39
C ARG A 14 -4.58 -9.67 -17.91
N THR A 15 -4.72 -10.85 -17.30
CA THR A 15 -5.90 -11.69 -17.48
C THR A 15 -6.93 -11.32 -16.41
N LYS A 16 -8.17 -11.04 -16.84
CA LYS A 16 -9.22 -10.67 -15.88
C LYS A 16 -9.52 -11.84 -14.94
N PRO A 17 -9.68 -11.60 -13.62
CA PRO A 17 -10.10 -12.63 -12.70
C PRO A 17 -11.42 -13.28 -13.12
N ASN A 18 -11.51 -14.59 -12.98
CA ASN A 18 -12.73 -15.33 -13.26
C ASN A 18 -13.68 -15.23 -12.06
N PHE A 19 -14.64 -14.30 -12.13
CA PHE A 19 -15.61 -14.07 -11.05
C PHE A 19 -16.49 -15.29 -10.75
N GLN A 20 -16.75 -16.14 -11.75
CA GLN A 20 -17.47 -17.40 -11.52
C GLN A 20 -16.68 -18.30 -10.57
N LYS A 21 -15.39 -18.52 -10.88
CA LYS A 21 -14.48 -19.33 -10.04
C LYS A 21 -14.31 -18.73 -8.64
N LEU A 22 -14.23 -17.41 -8.53
CA LEU A 22 -14.15 -16.75 -7.21
C LEU A 22 -15.43 -16.96 -6.40
N ALA A 23 -16.61 -16.87 -7.02
CA ALA A 23 -17.88 -17.09 -6.33
C ALA A 23 -18.11 -18.56 -5.99
N GLU A 24 -17.57 -19.50 -6.76
CA GLU A 24 -17.58 -20.93 -6.44
C GLU A 24 -16.71 -21.25 -5.22
N ASN A 25 -15.56 -20.60 -5.09
CA ASN A 25 -14.58 -20.90 -4.05
C ASN A 25 -14.75 -20.10 -2.75
N TYR A 26 -15.45 -18.95 -2.79
CA TYR A 26 -15.53 -18.03 -1.66
C TYR A 26 -16.96 -17.52 -1.45
N ASP A 27 -17.63 -18.06 -0.41
CA ASP A 27 -19.03 -17.70 -0.10
C ASP A 27 -19.19 -16.20 0.19
N PHE A 28 -18.26 -15.60 0.93
CA PHE A 28 -18.28 -14.14 1.20
C PHE A 28 -18.25 -13.30 -0.08
N PHE A 29 -17.62 -13.80 -1.15
CA PHE A 29 -17.60 -13.12 -2.44
C PHE A 29 -18.92 -13.33 -3.16
N ARG A 30 -19.41 -14.58 -3.22
CA ARG A 30 -20.71 -14.93 -3.81
C ARG A 30 -21.86 -14.11 -3.22
N GLU A 31 -21.90 -13.96 -1.90
CA GLU A 31 -22.94 -13.22 -1.17
C GLU A 31 -22.87 -11.71 -1.39
N ALA A 32 -21.69 -11.17 -1.74
CA ALA A 32 -21.51 -9.74 -1.95
C ALA A 32 -21.95 -9.29 -3.35
N VAL A 33 -21.68 -10.11 -4.38
CA VAL A 33 -21.82 -9.73 -5.79
C VAL A 33 -23.18 -10.09 -6.37
N ALA A 34 -23.59 -9.40 -7.43
CA ALA A 34 -24.85 -9.68 -8.12
C ALA A 34 -24.64 -10.68 -9.26
N GLN A 35 -25.73 -11.27 -9.76
CA GLN A 35 -25.76 -11.99 -11.02
C GLN A 35 -26.48 -11.16 -12.10
N ASP A 36 -26.02 -11.25 -13.35
CA ASP A 36 -26.75 -10.71 -14.49
C ASP A 36 -27.91 -11.63 -14.92
N GLU A 37 -28.69 -11.22 -15.92
CA GLU A 37 -29.81 -11.98 -16.47
C GLU A 37 -29.42 -13.38 -17.01
N LYS A 38 -28.13 -13.61 -17.26
CA LYS A 38 -27.58 -14.88 -17.75
C LYS A 38 -26.96 -15.71 -16.61
N GLY A 39 -27.14 -15.30 -15.35
CA GLY A 39 -26.62 -15.97 -14.17
C GLY A 39 -25.11 -15.75 -13.94
N LYS A 40 -24.46 -14.86 -14.69
CA LYS A 40 -23.03 -14.59 -14.53
C LYS A 40 -22.82 -13.60 -13.39
N PHE A 41 -21.87 -13.90 -12.51
CA PHE A 41 -21.50 -12.96 -11.44
C PHE A 41 -20.86 -11.68 -11.98
N VAL A 42 -21.36 -10.54 -11.50
CA VAL A 42 -20.93 -9.19 -11.87
C VAL A 42 -20.60 -8.38 -10.62
N VAL A 43 -19.51 -7.62 -10.71
CA VAL A 43 -19.04 -6.72 -9.65
C VAL A 43 -19.36 -5.28 -10.05
N ASP A 44 -20.11 -4.59 -9.20
CA ASP A 44 -20.24 -3.14 -9.20
C ASP A 44 -19.06 -2.51 -8.44
N PHE A 45 -18.12 -1.95 -9.19
CA PHE A 45 -16.93 -1.29 -8.66
C PHE A 45 -17.23 0.04 -7.94
N LYS A 46 -18.49 0.49 -7.93
CA LYS A 46 -18.95 1.62 -7.10
C LYS A 46 -19.41 1.18 -5.71
N GLN A 47 -19.65 -0.11 -5.50
CA GLN A 47 -20.11 -0.62 -4.20
C GLN A 47 -18.91 -1.07 -3.35
N PRO A 48 -18.60 -0.38 -2.23
CA PRO A 48 -17.45 -0.72 -1.39
C PRO A 48 -17.48 -2.18 -0.91
N LYS A 49 -18.66 -2.70 -0.55
CA LYS A 49 -18.82 -4.10 -0.13
C LYS A 49 -18.37 -5.09 -1.21
N GLN A 50 -18.74 -4.85 -2.47
CA GLN A 50 -18.36 -5.73 -3.58
C GLN A 50 -16.88 -5.59 -3.94
N LEU A 51 -16.34 -4.38 -3.89
CA LEU A 51 -14.93 -4.13 -4.13
C LEU A 51 -14.04 -4.76 -3.04
N ALA A 52 -14.45 -4.67 -1.77
CA ALA A 52 -13.77 -5.32 -0.64
C ALA A 52 -13.78 -6.84 -0.81
N ALA A 53 -14.95 -7.41 -1.11
CA ALA A 53 -15.08 -8.85 -1.33
C ALA A 53 -14.23 -9.33 -2.52
N LEU A 54 -14.23 -8.60 -3.64
CA LEU A 54 -13.39 -8.92 -4.78
C LEU A 54 -11.90 -8.87 -4.42
N SER A 55 -11.47 -7.82 -3.73
CA SER A 55 -10.07 -7.63 -3.34
C SER A 55 -9.61 -8.74 -2.39
N LYS A 56 -10.42 -9.09 -1.39
CA LYS A 56 -10.17 -10.21 -0.47
C LYS A 56 -10.09 -11.55 -1.21
N ALA A 57 -11.03 -11.84 -2.11
CA ALA A 57 -11.03 -13.08 -2.88
C ALA A 57 -9.80 -13.21 -3.79
N ILE A 58 -9.38 -12.11 -4.44
CA ILE A 58 -8.15 -12.09 -5.25
C ILE A 58 -6.90 -12.30 -4.38
N LEU A 59 -6.81 -11.61 -3.23
CA LEU A 59 -5.64 -11.75 -2.35
C LEU A 59 -5.50 -13.15 -1.78
N LEU A 60 -6.62 -13.76 -1.37
CA LEU A 60 -6.65 -15.15 -0.92
C LEU A 60 -6.27 -16.12 -2.04
N SER A 61 -6.86 -15.98 -3.24
CA SER A 61 -6.65 -16.94 -4.33
C SER A 61 -5.25 -16.87 -4.96
N GLU A 62 -4.70 -15.68 -5.14
CA GLU A 62 -3.45 -15.48 -5.90
C GLU A 62 -2.22 -15.38 -5.00
N PHE A 63 -2.38 -14.92 -3.75
CA PHE A 63 -1.26 -14.65 -2.84
C PHE A 63 -1.39 -15.38 -1.50
N ASN A 64 -2.49 -16.08 -1.26
CA ASN A 64 -2.80 -16.68 0.04
C ASN A 64 -2.70 -15.64 1.18
N LEU A 65 -3.28 -14.46 0.94
CA LEU A 65 -3.34 -13.35 1.89
C LEU A 65 -4.78 -13.12 2.35
N GLU A 66 -5.04 -13.28 3.64
CA GLU A 66 -6.32 -12.96 4.26
C GLU A 66 -6.33 -11.51 4.74
N VAL A 67 -7.05 -10.64 4.03
CA VAL A 67 -7.09 -9.20 4.32
C VAL A 67 -8.52 -8.73 4.53
N ASP A 68 -8.76 -8.05 5.64
CA ASP A 68 -10.01 -7.38 5.93
C ASP A 68 -9.94 -5.90 5.56
N PHE A 69 -11.04 -5.42 4.98
CA PHE A 69 -11.18 -4.05 4.50
C PHE A 69 -12.32 -3.36 5.23
N PRO A 70 -12.05 -2.32 6.03
CA PRO A 70 -13.12 -1.47 6.54
C PRO A 70 -13.78 -0.72 5.38
N LEU A 71 -15.11 -0.73 5.35
CA LEU A 71 -15.89 -0.12 4.26
C LEU A 71 -15.89 1.42 4.30
N ASP A 72 -15.36 2.01 5.37
CA ASP A 72 -15.19 3.45 5.59
C ASP A 72 -13.74 3.93 5.39
N ARG A 73 -12.91 3.13 4.70
CA ARG A 73 -11.55 3.50 4.27
C ARG A 73 -11.33 3.08 2.82
N MET A 74 -10.21 3.52 2.23
CA MET A 74 -9.86 3.16 0.86
C MET A 74 -9.71 1.64 0.71
N ILE A 75 -10.41 1.09 -0.29
CA ILE A 75 -10.25 -0.29 -0.71
C ILE A 75 -9.35 -0.30 -1.95
N PRO A 76 -8.11 -0.78 -1.86
CA PRO A 76 -7.18 -0.74 -2.98
C PRO A 76 -7.56 -1.75 -4.06
N THR A 77 -7.41 -1.37 -5.32
CA THR A 77 -7.52 -2.29 -6.46
C THR A 77 -6.22 -3.09 -6.58
N VAL A 78 -6.27 -4.38 -6.22
CA VAL A 78 -5.09 -5.27 -6.23
C VAL A 78 -4.28 -5.23 -7.53
N PRO A 79 -4.88 -5.22 -8.74
CA PRO A 79 -4.11 -5.15 -9.99
C PRO A 79 -3.22 -3.93 -10.12
N LEU A 80 -3.68 -2.77 -9.62
CA LEU A 80 -2.94 -1.52 -9.70
C LEU A 80 -1.80 -1.49 -8.69
N ARG A 81 -2.04 -2.01 -7.48
CA ARG A 81 -0.99 -2.15 -6.46
C ARG A 81 0.11 -3.12 -6.88
N MET A 82 -0.25 -4.19 -7.59
CA MET A 82 0.72 -5.14 -8.15
C MET A 82 1.61 -4.52 -9.24
N ASN A 83 1.11 -3.58 -10.05
CA ASN A 83 1.98 -2.85 -10.99
C ASN A 83 3.13 -2.15 -10.25
N TYR A 84 2.83 -1.56 -9.10
CA TYR A 84 3.84 -0.83 -8.34
C TYR A 84 4.89 -1.78 -7.74
N ILE A 85 4.47 -2.90 -7.15
CA ILE A 85 5.41 -3.94 -6.65
C ILE A 85 6.35 -4.41 -7.78
N LEU A 86 5.80 -4.72 -8.96
CA LEU A 86 6.61 -5.17 -10.09
C LEU A 86 7.56 -4.08 -10.63
N TRP A 87 7.15 -2.82 -10.58
CA TRP A 87 8.02 -1.71 -10.98
C TRP A 87 9.17 -1.51 -9.98
N ILE A 88 8.92 -1.67 -8.68
CA ILE A 88 9.96 -1.66 -7.65
C ILE A 88 10.95 -2.81 -7.89
N GLU A 89 10.50 -4.00 -8.29
CA GLU A 89 11.41 -5.09 -8.68
C GLU A 89 12.30 -4.70 -9.86
N ASP A 90 11.74 -4.11 -10.91
CA ASP A 90 12.51 -3.64 -12.06
C ASP A 90 13.54 -2.58 -11.63
N LEU A 91 13.15 -1.65 -10.74
CA LEU A 91 14.04 -0.61 -10.24
C LEU A 91 15.19 -1.21 -9.42
N LEU A 92 14.90 -2.11 -8.48
CA LEU A 92 15.89 -2.80 -7.66
C LEU A 92 16.86 -3.61 -8.52
N SER A 93 16.37 -4.27 -9.58
CA SER A 93 17.21 -5.05 -10.50
C SER A 93 18.25 -4.22 -11.26
N ARG A 94 18.05 -2.88 -11.33
CA ARG A 94 18.91 -1.94 -12.03
C ARG A 94 19.82 -1.12 -11.11
N MET A 95 19.70 -1.28 -9.79
CA MET A 95 20.54 -0.56 -8.83
C MET A 95 21.88 -1.31 -8.62
N PRO A 96 23.03 -0.70 -8.97
CA PRO A 96 24.34 -1.36 -8.86
C PRO A 96 24.69 -1.79 -7.43
N ASN A 97 24.33 -0.98 -6.44
CA ASN A 97 24.64 -1.22 -5.02
C ASN A 97 23.76 -2.31 -4.39
N VAL A 98 22.56 -2.56 -4.94
CA VAL A 98 21.67 -3.65 -4.49
C VAL A 98 22.17 -4.99 -5.02
N LEU A 99 22.67 -5.02 -6.26
CA LEU A 99 23.37 -6.19 -6.82
C LEU A 99 24.64 -6.52 -6.03
N TYR A 100 25.43 -5.51 -5.62
CA TYR A 100 26.60 -5.73 -4.77
C TYR A 100 26.23 -6.32 -3.39
N TYR A 101 25.16 -5.83 -2.75
CA TYR A 101 24.65 -6.38 -1.48
C TYR A 101 24.11 -7.81 -1.62
N LEU A 102 23.45 -8.13 -2.75
CA LEU A 102 22.93 -9.48 -3.03
C LEU A 102 24.03 -10.49 -3.42
N PHE A 103 25.17 -10.05 -3.95
CA PHE A 103 26.24 -10.94 -4.47
C PHE A 103 27.52 -11.00 -3.62
N ILE A 104 27.88 -10.00 -2.79
CA ILE A 104 29.24 -9.90 -2.22
C ILE A 104 29.31 -9.99 -0.69
N LEU A 105 28.22 -9.83 0.07
CA LEU A 105 28.27 -9.95 1.54
C LEU A 105 27.91 -11.35 2.04
N ASP A 106 28.89 -12.26 1.94
CA ASP A 106 28.92 -13.58 2.61
C ASP A 106 29.39 -13.48 4.08
N THR A 107 29.01 -12.41 4.80
CA THR A 107 29.46 -12.18 6.19
C THR A 107 28.36 -11.62 7.09
N LYS A 108 27.65 -12.51 7.79
CA LYS A 108 27.16 -12.40 9.18
C LYS A 108 26.44 -11.12 9.66
N PHE A 109 25.85 -10.31 8.78
CA PHE A 109 24.77 -9.39 9.12
C PHE A 109 23.52 -9.81 8.36
N ASP A 110 22.40 -9.87 9.09
CA ASP A 110 21.04 -10.24 8.71
C ASP A 110 20.80 -10.38 7.19
N GLN A 111 20.48 -11.60 6.74
CA GLN A 111 20.38 -12.00 5.33
C GLN A 111 19.67 -10.95 4.46
N GLY A 112 20.39 -10.36 3.50
CA GLY A 112 20.00 -10.07 2.10
C GLY A 112 18.61 -9.52 1.73
N SER A 113 17.76 -9.13 2.69
CA SER A 113 16.38 -8.75 2.43
C SER A 113 16.26 -7.24 2.22
N ILE A 114 15.49 -6.87 1.21
CA ILE A 114 15.23 -5.49 0.85
C ILE A 114 14.32 -4.87 1.92
N ASN A 115 14.87 -3.94 2.70
CA ASN A 115 14.11 -3.06 3.57
C ASN A 115 13.43 -1.94 2.77
N ILE A 116 12.10 -1.82 2.89
CA ILE A 116 11.27 -0.81 2.23
C ILE A 116 10.51 -0.02 3.29
N LEU A 117 10.38 1.29 3.09
CA LEU A 117 9.48 2.14 3.85
C LEU A 117 8.22 2.39 3.02
N ASP A 118 7.05 2.05 3.56
CA ASP A 118 5.75 2.44 2.99
C ASP A 118 5.09 3.54 3.84
N ILE A 119 4.90 4.72 3.26
CA ILE A 119 4.31 5.89 3.92
C ILE A 119 2.81 5.92 3.63
N GLY A 120 2.00 5.75 4.67
CA GLY A 120 0.54 5.68 4.54
C GLY A 120 0.10 4.30 4.05
N VAL A 121 0.35 3.26 4.85
CA VAL A 121 0.02 1.87 4.51
C VAL A 121 -1.49 1.62 4.33
N GLY A 122 -2.32 2.49 4.90
CA GLY A 122 -3.77 2.36 4.93
C GLY A 122 -4.26 1.13 5.68
N ALA A 123 -5.57 1.00 5.82
CA ALA A 123 -6.18 -0.13 6.54
C ALA A 123 -5.77 -1.51 5.99
N SER A 124 -5.58 -1.58 4.67
CA SER A 124 -5.26 -2.83 3.98
C SER A 124 -3.83 -3.32 4.20
N CYS A 125 -2.87 -2.43 4.49
CA CYS A 125 -1.43 -2.75 4.48
C CYS A 125 -0.98 -3.44 3.17
N ILE A 126 -1.56 -3.03 2.03
CA ILE A 126 -1.52 -3.83 0.80
C ILE A 126 -0.11 -3.99 0.22
N TYR A 127 0.72 -2.94 0.22
CA TYR A 127 2.07 -3.04 -0.34
C TYR A 127 3.00 -3.88 0.53
N PRO A 128 3.06 -3.67 1.87
CA PRO A 128 3.84 -4.53 2.75
C PRO A 128 3.43 -6.00 2.64
N LEU A 129 2.13 -6.31 2.65
CA LEU A 129 1.65 -7.68 2.54
C LEU A 129 2.03 -8.33 1.21
N LEU A 130 1.81 -7.64 0.09
CA LEU A 130 2.17 -8.17 -1.24
C LEU A 130 3.68 -8.37 -1.37
N GLY A 131 4.48 -7.35 -1.00
CA GLY A 131 5.93 -7.40 -1.14
C GLY A 131 6.57 -8.44 -0.21
N ALA A 132 6.13 -8.55 1.04
CA ALA A 132 6.62 -9.57 1.96
C ALA A 132 6.24 -10.98 1.46
N ARG A 133 4.98 -11.20 1.06
CA ARG A 133 4.50 -12.50 0.60
C ARG A 133 5.15 -12.98 -0.69
N LYS A 134 5.34 -12.06 -1.65
CA LYS A 134 5.81 -12.36 -3.01
C LYS A 134 7.32 -12.33 -3.14
N ASN A 135 7.99 -11.42 -2.43
CA ASN A 135 9.41 -11.10 -2.62
C ASN A 135 10.26 -11.23 -1.36
N ASP A 136 9.66 -11.63 -0.23
CA ASP A 136 10.34 -11.76 1.06
C ASP A 136 10.99 -10.45 1.57
N TRP A 137 10.47 -9.32 1.11
CA TRP A 137 10.91 -7.98 1.50
C TRP A 137 10.52 -7.65 2.93
N ASN A 138 11.37 -6.88 3.60
CA ASN A 138 11.10 -6.30 4.90
C ASN A 138 10.46 -4.93 4.71
N PHE A 139 9.46 -4.62 5.52
CA PHE A 139 8.76 -3.35 5.50
C PHE A 139 8.78 -2.68 6.86
N VAL A 140 9.06 -1.38 6.83
CA VAL A 140 8.57 -0.44 7.84
C VAL A 140 7.38 0.27 7.21
N GLY A 141 6.22 0.24 7.87
CA GLY A 141 5.02 0.89 7.40
C GLY A 141 4.57 1.98 8.36
N THR A 142 4.13 3.13 7.84
CA THR A 142 3.54 4.18 8.68
C THR A 142 2.10 4.49 8.36
N GLU A 143 1.37 4.88 9.40
CA GLU A 143 -0.01 5.33 9.29
C GLU A 143 -0.32 6.38 10.35
N ILE A 144 -1.05 7.43 9.97
CA ILE A 144 -1.48 8.51 10.85
C ILE A 144 -2.88 8.25 11.41
N ASP A 145 -3.74 7.54 10.67
CA ASP A 145 -5.10 7.23 11.10
C ASP A 145 -5.15 6.00 12.00
N ALA A 146 -5.72 6.18 13.19
CA ALA A 146 -5.78 5.15 14.22
C ALA A 146 -6.53 3.89 13.76
N ARG A 147 -7.60 4.07 12.97
CA ARG A 147 -8.44 2.96 12.49
C ARG A 147 -7.71 2.19 11.41
N SER A 148 -7.17 2.87 10.39
CA SER A 148 -6.32 2.27 9.36
C SER A 148 -5.13 1.55 9.98
N PHE A 149 -4.46 2.15 10.95
CA PHE A 149 -3.35 1.52 11.68
C PHE A 149 -3.76 0.23 12.40
N SER A 150 -4.92 0.25 13.09
CA SER A 150 -5.43 -0.93 13.79
C SER A 150 -5.76 -2.08 12.84
N PHE A 151 -6.40 -1.79 11.71
CA PHE A 151 -6.68 -2.79 10.66
C PHE A 151 -5.40 -3.31 10.02
N ALA A 152 -4.42 -2.44 9.75
CA ALA A 152 -3.14 -2.83 9.17
C ALA A 152 -2.42 -3.83 10.09
N ILE A 153 -2.39 -3.59 11.41
CA ILE A 153 -1.82 -4.52 12.39
C ILE A 153 -2.54 -5.87 12.35
N MET A 154 -3.88 -5.86 12.37
CA MET A 154 -4.66 -7.11 12.32
C MET A 154 -4.41 -7.88 11.02
N ASN A 155 -4.31 -7.19 9.89
CA ASN A 155 -4.04 -7.80 8.59
C ASN A 155 -2.63 -8.40 8.52
N VAL A 156 -1.61 -7.74 9.09
CA VAL A 156 -0.25 -8.32 9.19
C VAL A 156 -0.27 -9.58 10.07
N PHE A 157 -0.93 -9.51 11.23
CA PHE A 157 -1.03 -10.63 12.17
C PHE A 157 -1.74 -11.85 11.58
N LYS A 158 -2.88 -11.66 10.91
CA LYS A 158 -3.63 -12.73 10.24
C LYS A 158 -2.78 -13.53 9.25
N ASN A 159 -1.80 -12.87 8.63
CA ASN A 159 -0.94 -13.45 7.62
C ASN A 159 0.41 -13.93 8.15
N ARG A 160 0.68 -13.78 9.47
CA ARG A 160 1.94 -14.18 10.12
C ARG A 160 3.17 -13.53 9.50
N LEU A 161 3.07 -12.22 9.20
CA LEU A 161 4.13 -11.44 8.55
C LEU A 161 4.75 -10.38 9.47
N GLU A 162 4.57 -10.49 10.79
CA GLU A 162 5.05 -9.55 11.80
C GLU A 162 6.57 -9.46 11.82
N ASP A 163 7.28 -10.54 11.48
CA ASP A 163 8.76 -10.53 11.40
C ASP A 163 9.27 -9.73 10.20
N LYS A 164 8.46 -9.64 9.14
CA LYS A 164 8.78 -8.89 7.92
C LYS A 164 8.21 -7.48 7.91
N ILE A 165 7.08 -7.24 8.57
CA ILE A 165 6.34 -5.97 8.49
C ILE A 165 6.23 -5.36 9.88
N LYS A 166 6.92 -4.24 10.09
CA LYS A 166 6.86 -3.46 11.32
C LYS A 166 6.08 -2.17 11.07
N LEU A 167 5.00 -1.98 11.82
CA LEU A 167 4.12 -0.82 11.66
C LEU A 167 4.35 0.21 12.78
N LEU A 168 4.46 1.48 12.39
CA LEU A 168 4.64 2.61 13.28
C LEU A 168 3.48 3.58 13.11
N ARG A 169 2.88 3.98 14.22
CA ARG A 169 1.86 5.02 14.22
C ARG A 169 2.56 6.38 14.16
N ALA A 170 2.40 7.09 13.06
CA ALA A 170 2.94 8.43 12.92
C ALA A 170 1.99 9.45 13.56
N THR A 171 2.56 10.48 14.18
CA THR A 171 1.84 11.72 14.51
C THR A 171 1.99 12.68 13.34
N ASP A 172 1.04 13.59 13.14
CA ASP A 172 1.08 14.62 12.10
C ASP A 172 2.13 15.71 12.44
N SER A 173 3.38 15.28 12.56
CA SER A 173 4.57 16.04 12.92
C SER A 173 5.20 16.75 11.72
N GLY A 174 4.60 16.58 10.54
CA GLY A 174 5.06 17.18 9.30
C GLY A 174 6.26 16.50 8.63
N SER A 175 6.90 15.49 9.24
CA SER A 175 8.03 14.76 8.62
C SER A 175 7.68 13.31 8.26
N TYR A 176 8.08 12.87 7.06
CA TYR A 176 7.89 11.51 6.56
C TYR A 176 9.08 10.57 6.79
N LEU A 177 10.28 11.09 7.05
CA LEU A 177 11.47 10.26 7.27
C LEU A 177 12.11 10.50 8.64
N GLY A 178 11.88 11.66 9.25
CA GLY A 178 12.43 12.02 10.55
C GLY A 178 11.94 11.13 11.69
N PHE A 179 10.73 10.57 11.60
CA PHE A 179 10.27 9.61 12.61
C PHE A 179 11.06 8.29 12.59
N LEU A 180 11.76 7.97 11.48
CA LEU A 180 12.53 6.73 11.35
C LEU A 180 13.99 6.94 11.73
N PHE A 181 14.55 8.09 11.35
CA PHE A 181 15.99 8.37 11.43
C PHE A 181 16.37 9.51 12.39
N GLY A 182 15.40 10.21 12.99
CA GLY A 182 15.65 11.32 13.91
C GLY A 182 16.28 10.90 15.24
N ALA A 183 16.92 11.85 15.93
CA ALA A 183 17.67 11.58 17.17
C ALA A 183 16.77 11.10 18.34
N ASP A 184 15.48 11.44 18.32
CA ASP A 184 14.51 11.13 19.39
C ASP A 184 13.78 9.79 19.21
N THR A 185 14.11 9.03 18.15
CA THR A 185 13.38 7.78 17.81
C THR A 185 13.71 6.62 18.74
N CYS A 186 14.84 6.66 19.43
CA CYS A 186 15.31 5.60 20.32
C CYS A 186 14.43 5.40 21.58
N GLY A 187 13.56 6.37 21.92
CA GLY A 187 12.75 6.34 23.16
C GLY A 187 11.24 6.22 22.99
N THR A 188 10.68 6.40 21.78
CA THR A 188 9.24 6.70 21.62
C THR A 188 8.49 5.81 20.64
N LEU A 189 9.18 4.97 19.86
CA LEU A 189 8.55 4.06 18.91
C LEU A 189 8.04 2.80 19.61
N LYS A 190 6.82 2.88 20.15
CA LYS A 190 6.08 1.68 20.54
C LYS A 190 5.57 0.99 19.27
N SER A 191 6.20 -0.11 18.86
CA SER A 191 5.54 -1.05 17.96
C SER A 191 4.30 -1.59 18.69
N HIS A 192 3.12 -1.29 18.17
CA HIS A 192 1.89 -1.82 18.74
C HIS A 192 1.55 -3.13 18.03
N SER A 193 1.89 -4.26 18.63
CA SER A 193 1.21 -5.53 18.37
C SER A 193 -0.05 -5.54 19.25
N VAL A 194 -1.25 -5.49 18.65
CA VAL A 194 -2.53 -5.44 19.40
C VAL A 194 -2.88 -6.84 19.97
N PRO A 195 -3.62 -6.95 21.09
CA PRO A 195 -3.93 -8.23 21.79
C PRO A 195 -5.00 -9.08 21.07
N PRO A 196 -5.19 -10.38 21.41
CA PRO A 196 -4.95 -11.01 22.70
C PRO A 196 -3.97 -12.19 22.64
N CYS A 197 -2.68 -11.94 22.42
CA CYS A 197 -1.61 -12.79 22.95
C CYS A 197 -0.29 -12.06 22.77
N SER A 198 0.47 -11.93 23.87
CA SER A 198 1.87 -11.49 23.90
C SER A 198 2.19 -10.20 23.13
N ILE A 199 2.15 -9.06 23.83
CA ILE A 199 2.93 -7.89 23.42
C ILE A 199 4.38 -8.34 23.41
N SER A 200 4.99 -8.48 22.23
CA SER A 200 6.45 -8.50 22.15
C SER A 200 6.91 -7.08 22.50
N MET A 201 7.25 -6.87 23.78
CA MET A 201 7.89 -5.64 24.29
C MET A 201 9.31 -5.44 23.75
N THR A 202 9.69 -6.15 22.68
CA THR A 202 10.97 -5.96 22.00
C THR A 202 11.01 -4.54 21.43
N PRO A 203 12.00 -3.73 21.80
CA PRO A 203 12.19 -2.41 21.22
C PRO A 203 12.26 -2.54 19.70
N PHE A 204 11.45 -1.76 18.99
CA PHE A 204 11.59 -1.68 17.54
C PHE A 204 12.91 -0.98 17.23
N ILE A 205 13.83 -1.72 16.63
CA ILE A 205 15.08 -1.17 16.11
C ILE A 205 14.83 -0.89 14.63
N PRO A 206 14.74 0.39 14.20
CA PRO A 206 14.57 0.70 12.80
C PRO A 206 15.77 0.21 12.00
N PRO A 207 15.57 -0.24 10.74
CA PRO A 207 16.68 -0.59 9.88
C PRO A 207 17.60 0.62 9.71
N THR A 208 18.90 0.36 9.72
CA THR A 208 19.91 1.40 9.51
C THR A 208 19.83 1.97 8.11
N TYR A 209 19.30 1.20 7.15
CA TYR A 209 19.17 1.59 5.75
C TYR A 209 17.85 1.11 5.14
N ILE A 210 17.18 1.99 4.39
CA ILE A 210 15.97 1.71 3.62
C ILE A 210 16.31 1.75 2.13
N HIS A 211 16.10 0.67 1.38
CA HIS A 211 16.45 0.61 -0.05
C HIS A 211 15.46 1.39 -0.92
N ILE A 212 14.18 1.32 -0.57
CA ILE A 212 13.08 1.95 -1.29
C ILE A 212 12.18 2.67 -0.29
N VAL A 213 11.85 3.91 -0.61
CA VAL A 213 10.70 4.59 0.02
C VAL A 213 9.59 4.58 -1.01
N MET A 214 8.41 4.12 -0.59
CA MET A 214 7.18 4.13 -1.37
C MET A 214 6.07 4.82 -0.60
N ALA A 215 5.11 5.34 -1.34
CA ALA A 215 3.90 5.97 -0.82
C ALA A 215 2.82 5.90 -1.90
N ASN A 216 1.56 5.91 -1.48
CA ASN A 216 0.44 6.31 -2.34
C ASN A 216 -0.13 7.63 -1.79
N PRO A 217 0.32 8.78 -2.29
CA PRO A 217 0.02 10.06 -1.67
C PRO A 217 -1.47 10.41 -1.77
N PRO A 218 -1.99 11.18 -0.80
CA PRO A 218 -3.28 11.83 -0.97
C PRO A 218 -3.23 12.79 -2.18
N PHE A 219 -4.21 12.66 -3.07
CA PHE A 219 -4.21 13.35 -4.35
C PHE A 219 -4.55 14.83 -4.26
N PHE A 220 -5.54 15.15 -3.42
CA PHE A 220 -6.23 16.43 -3.48
C PHE A 220 -5.73 17.40 -2.43
N ALA A 221 -5.72 18.69 -2.76
CA ALA A 221 -5.38 19.72 -1.77
C ALA A 221 -6.45 19.85 -0.68
N ASP A 222 -7.72 19.71 -1.08
CA ASP A 222 -8.90 19.86 -0.24
C ASP A 222 -10.14 19.23 -0.90
N ALA A 223 -11.30 19.37 -0.25
CA ALA A 223 -12.56 18.84 -0.75
C ALA A 223 -13.03 19.49 -2.07
N SER A 224 -12.68 20.76 -2.32
CA SER A 224 -13.08 21.46 -3.55
C SER A 224 -12.31 20.92 -4.76
N ASP A 225 -11.03 20.60 -4.56
CA ASP A 225 -10.18 19.95 -5.54
C ASP A 225 -10.64 18.51 -5.83
N GLU A 226 -10.99 17.75 -4.78
CA GLU A 226 -11.55 16.39 -4.92
C GLU A 226 -12.86 16.37 -5.73
N MET A 227 -13.73 17.37 -5.52
CA MET A 227 -14.98 17.51 -6.28
C MET A 227 -14.76 18.07 -7.69
N GLY A 228 -13.55 18.52 -8.03
CA GLY A 228 -13.22 19.08 -9.34
C GLY A 228 -13.94 20.40 -9.64
N LEU A 229 -14.38 21.14 -8.61
CA LEU A 229 -15.15 22.38 -8.75
C LEU A 229 -14.39 23.44 -9.54
N ASN A 230 -13.06 23.47 -9.39
CA ASN A 230 -12.19 24.48 -10.00
C ASN A 230 -11.37 23.94 -11.18
N SER A 231 -11.42 22.63 -11.46
CA SER A 231 -10.56 21.96 -12.45
C SER A 231 -11.32 21.34 -13.62
N SER A 232 -12.65 21.20 -13.54
CA SER A 232 -13.47 20.69 -14.65
C SER A 232 -13.82 21.80 -15.65
N ARG A 233 -13.24 21.74 -16.86
CA ARG A 233 -13.58 22.64 -17.98
C ARG A 233 -14.91 22.30 -18.68
N SER A 234 -15.55 21.20 -18.28
CA SER A 234 -16.85 20.75 -18.82
C SER A 234 -17.88 20.70 -17.71
N MET A 235 -19.08 21.24 -17.99
CA MET A 235 -20.26 21.11 -17.12
C MET A 235 -20.87 19.69 -17.15
N VAL A 236 -20.43 18.84 -18.09
CA VAL A 236 -20.90 17.46 -18.26
C VAL A 236 -19.68 16.54 -18.23
N ARG A 237 -19.20 16.21 -17.02
CA ARG A 237 -18.20 15.16 -16.81
C ARG A 237 -18.93 13.88 -16.37
N SER A 238 -18.74 12.78 -17.10
CA SER A 238 -19.28 11.48 -16.70
C SER A 238 -18.71 11.08 -15.34
N THR A 239 -19.56 10.54 -14.47
CA THR A 239 -19.13 10.10 -13.13
C THR A 239 -18.06 9.01 -13.22
N PRO A 240 -17.07 8.98 -12.30
CA PRO A 240 -16.08 7.92 -12.26
C PRO A 240 -16.72 6.53 -12.21
N LYS A 241 -16.06 5.55 -12.82
CA LYS A 241 -16.51 4.14 -12.80
C LYS A 241 -16.28 3.43 -11.46
N THR A 242 -15.62 4.11 -10.52
CA THR A 242 -15.28 3.64 -9.18
C THR A 242 -15.71 4.67 -8.15
N ALA A 243 -16.24 4.24 -7.02
CA ALA A 243 -16.48 5.12 -5.87
C ALA A 243 -15.25 5.13 -4.95
N SER A 244 -14.96 6.28 -4.33
CA SER A 244 -13.93 6.37 -3.29
C SER A 244 -14.60 6.21 -1.94
N ALA A 245 -14.18 5.21 -1.16
CA ALA A 245 -14.48 5.10 0.26
C ALA A 245 -13.34 5.65 1.14
N ALA A 246 -12.36 6.33 0.52
CA ALA A 246 -11.20 6.87 1.21
C ALA A 246 -11.62 7.87 2.28
N ALA A 247 -11.00 7.77 3.45
CA ALA A 247 -11.15 8.82 4.46
C ALA A 247 -10.43 10.10 3.99
N ARG A 248 -10.83 11.24 4.55
CA ARG A 248 -10.32 12.56 4.13
C ARG A 248 -8.78 12.64 4.13
N HIS A 249 -8.10 12.04 5.11
CA HIS A 249 -6.64 12.05 5.21
C HIS A 249 -5.95 11.08 4.21
N GLU A 250 -6.68 10.13 3.63
CA GLU A 250 -6.18 9.24 2.57
C GLU A 250 -6.34 9.86 1.18
N SER A 251 -7.27 10.82 1.03
CA SER A 251 -7.52 11.50 -0.25
C SER A 251 -6.99 12.93 -0.32
N GLN A 252 -6.83 13.61 0.83
CA GLN A 252 -6.48 15.04 0.89
C GLN A 252 -5.26 15.32 1.78
N ALA A 253 -4.40 16.22 1.33
CA ALA A 253 -3.33 16.82 2.13
C ALA A 253 -3.08 18.27 1.70
N PRO A 254 -2.55 19.15 2.57
CA PRO A 254 -2.24 20.53 2.20
C PRO A 254 -1.33 20.61 0.96
N GLY A 255 -1.84 21.23 -0.11
CA GLY A 255 -1.15 21.34 -1.40
C GLY A 255 -1.13 20.05 -2.24
N GLY A 256 -1.94 19.07 -1.86
CA GLY A 256 -2.17 17.82 -2.57
C GLY A 256 -0.92 16.99 -2.78
N GLU A 257 -0.96 16.17 -3.82
CA GLU A 257 0.12 15.25 -4.15
C GLU A 257 1.46 15.95 -4.42
N VAL A 258 1.42 17.14 -5.02
CA VAL A 258 2.62 17.91 -5.38
C VAL A 258 3.39 18.31 -4.13
N CYS A 259 2.72 18.90 -3.14
CA CYS A 259 3.36 19.28 -1.88
C CYS A 259 3.85 18.06 -1.09
N PHE A 260 3.09 16.95 -1.11
CA PHE A 260 3.51 15.69 -0.50
C PHE A 260 4.86 15.23 -1.07
N ALA A 261 4.96 15.11 -2.40
CA ALA A 261 6.18 14.62 -3.04
C ALA A 261 7.34 15.60 -2.96
N MET A 262 7.08 16.92 -3.07
CA MET A 262 8.12 17.93 -2.85
C MET A 262 8.71 17.84 -1.45
N ARG A 263 7.88 17.58 -0.44
CA ARG A 263 8.37 17.38 0.93
C ARG A 263 9.18 16.11 1.04
N LEU A 264 8.69 14.99 0.51
CA LEU A 264 9.44 13.73 0.52
C LEU A 264 10.79 13.85 -0.21
N ALA A 265 10.84 14.57 -1.32
CA ALA A 265 12.06 14.85 -2.07
C ALA A 265 13.03 15.79 -1.31
N LYS A 266 12.52 16.71 -0.48
CA LYS A 266 13.38 17.53 0.39
C LYS A 266 13.95 16.70 1.54
N GLU A 267 13.13 15.88 2.19
CA GLU A 267 13.57 15.03 3.28
C GLU A 267 14.55 13.96 2.79
N SER A 268 14.39 13.45 1.56
CA SER A 268 15.33 12.49 1.00
C SER A 268 16.75 13.04 0.83
N LEU A 269 16.90 14.33 0.57
CA LEU A 269 18.21 14.99 0.53
C LEU A 269 18.87 15.05 1.91
N VAL A 270 18.08 15.20 2.97
CA VAL A 270 18.56 15.21 4.37
C VAL A 270 19.01 13.82 4.79
N TYR A 271 18.24 12.78 4.44
CA TYR A 271 18.51 11.39 4.83
C TYR A 271 19.18 10.56 3.73
N ARG A 272 19.86 11.21 2.77
CA ARG A 272 20.42 10.57 1.56
C ARG A 272 21.37 9.40 1.83
N ASP A 273 22.03 9.39 2.99
CA ASP A 273 22.98 8.34 3.38
C ASP A 273 22.28 7.15 4.09
N ARG A 274 20.98 7.28 4.39
CA ARG A 274 20.16 6.28 5.10
C ARG A 274 19.05 5.68 4.22
N ILE A 275 18.85 6.24 3.03
CA ILE A 275 17.88 5.77 2.04
C ILE A 275 18.57 5.49 0.70
N GLY A 276 18.10 4.48 -0.01
CA GLY A 276 18.49 4.19 -1.39
C GLY A 276 18.18 5.36 -2.31
N GLN A 277 18.99 5.49 -3.37
CA GLN A 277 18.76 6.49 -4.42
C GLN A 277 17.40 6.30 -5.12
N GLY A 278 16.72 5.17 -4.92
CA GLY A 278 15.36 4.91 -5.37
C GLY A 278 14.29 5.42 -4.40
N VAL A 279 14.26 6.73 -4.13
CA VAL A 279 13.06 7.34 -3.55
C VAL A 279 11.99 7.36 -4.62
N SER A 280 11.12 6.35 -4.57
CA SER A 280 10.01 6.19 -5.48
C SER A 280 8.77 6.82 -4.85
N ALA A 281 8.55 8.11 -5.10
CA ALA A 281 7.21 8.67 -4.98
C ALA A 281 6.49 8.40 -6.30
N PHE A 282 5.70 7.32 -6.39
CA PHE A 282 4.84 7.12 -7.55
C PHE A 282 3.41 7.54 -7.21
N PHE A 283 2.90 8.48 -8.01
CA PHE A 283 1.54 8.96 -7.95
C PHE A 283 0.65 7.96 -8.68
N ASP A 284 -0.28 7.33 -7.95
CA ASP A 284 -1.34 6.54 -8.57
C ASP A 284 -2.28 7.49 -9.34
N PHE A 285 -1.89 7.90 -10.55
CA PHE A 285 -2.74 8.73 -11.40
C PHE A 285 -4.10 8.04 -11.50
N LYS A 286 -5.16 8.69 -10.99
CA LYS A 286 -6.53 8.38 -11.40
C LYS A 286 -6.56 8.52 -12.92
N LEU A 287 -6.28 7.44 -13.64
CA LEU A 287 -6.52 7.34 -15.08
C LEU A 287 -8.03 7.24 -15.23
N SER A 288 -8.68 8.40 -15.14
CA SER A 288 -10.11 8.62 -15.39
C SER A 288 -10.45 8.31 -16.83
#